data_AF-A0A6M3IPF8-F1
#
_entry.id   AF-A0A6M3IPF8-F1
#
_cell.length_a   1.000
_cell.length_b   1.000
_cell.length_c   1.000
_cell.angle_alpha   90.00
_cell.angle_beta   90.00
_cell.angle_gamma   90.00
#
_symmetry.space_group_name_H-M   'P 1'
#
loop_
_entity.id
_entity.type
_entity.pdbx_description
1 polymer ?
#
loop_
_entity_poly.entity_id
_entity_poly.type
_entity_poly.pdbx_seq_one_letter_code
_entity_poly.pdbx_strand_id
1 'polypeptide(L)'
;MKGKYTERIHVQRLIKMLNKKDPCNCCPAAYYYAGHNLPYIMWDIDKQNPCVVCTKFVEIYETIGAYCPCNVLGKERAIKRTWEMIEEKYPELIK
;
A
#
# COMPACT_ATOMS: atom_id res chain seq x y z
N MET A 1 19.39 -14.17 -0.16
CA MET A 1 18.00 -14.12 0.33
C MET A 1 17.32 -12.87 -0.24
N LYS A 2 16.21 -13.00 -0.97
CA LYS A 2 15.38 -11.84 -1.32
C LYS A 2 14.84 -11.27 0.00
N GLY A 3 15.06 -9.98 0.26
CA GLY A 3 14.66 -9.34 1.52
C GLY A 3 13.15 -9.48 1.78
N LYS A 4 12.76 -9.70 3.04
CA LYS A 4 11.36 -9.77 3.47
C LYS A 4 10.63 -8.50 3.06
N TYR A 5 9.40 -8.61 2.57
CA TYR A 5 8.57 -7.45 2.26
C TYR A 5 8.01 -6.86 3.56
N THR A 6 8.34 -5.60 3.83
CA THR A 6 7.96 -4.89 5.07
C THR A 6 7.06 -3.70 4.74
N GLU A 7 6.40 -3.15 5.76
CA GLU A 7 5.61 -1.91 5.64
C GLU A 7 6.43 -0.76 5.03
N ARG A 8 7.69 -0.59 5.46
CA ARG A 8 8.59 0.42 4.89
C ARG A 8 8.80 0.22 3.37
N ILE A 9 9.05 -1.02 2.93
CA ILE A 9 9.21 -1.31 1.49
C ILE A 9 7.89 -1.09 0.75
N HIS A 10 6.75 -1.39 1.40
CA HIS A 10 5.44 -1.11 0.85
C HIS A 10 5.21 0.39 0.64
N VAL A 11 5.52 1.23 1.64
CA VAL A 11 5.41 2.69 1.55
C VAL A 11 6.33 3.26 0.46
N GLN A 12 7.57 2.80 0.33
CA GLN A 12 8.46 3.21 -0.76
C GLN A 12 7.86 2.94 -2.15
N ARG A 13 7.14 1.83 -2.31
CA ARG A 13 6.44 1.52 -3.57
C ARG A 13 5.16 2.31 -3.74
N LEU A 14 4.47 2.58 -2.64
CA LEU A 14 3.29 3.43 -2.61
C LEU A 14 3.66 4.84 -3.10
N ILE A 15 4.76 5.43 -2.63
CA ILE A 15 5.29 6.71 -3.13
C ILE A 15 5.52 6.67 -4.65
N LYS A 16 6.20 5.64 -5.15
CA LYS A 16 6.43 5.47 -6.61
C LYS A 16 5.12 5.32 -7.39
N MET A 17 4.11 4.69 -6.78
CA MET A 17 2.78 4.54 -7.36
C MET A 17 2.03 5.87 -7.42
N LEU A 18 2.05 6.66 -6.34
CA LEU A 18 1.39 7.96 -6.22
C LEU A 18 1.91 8.99 -7.22
N ASN A 19 3.17 8.87 -7.64
CA ASN A 19 3.77 9.74 -8.66
C ASN A 19 3.41 9.36 -10.12
N LYS A 20 2.59 8.33 -10.34
CA LYS A 20 2.15 7.95 -11.69
C LYS A 20 0.97 8.80 -12.15
N LYS A 21 0.72 8.83 -13.47
CA LYS A 21 -0.43 9.51 -14.07
C LYS A 21 -1.79 9.01 -13.56
N ASP A 22 -1.90 7.72 -13.23
CA ASP A 22 -3.12 7.12 -12.66
C ASP A 22 -2.76 6.15 -11.53
N PRO A 23 -2.50 6.66 -10.31
CA PRO A 23 -2.04 5.86 -9.18
C PRO A 23 -3.02 4.78 -8.75
N CYS A 24 -4.33 5.07 -8.83
CA CYS A 24 -5.38 4.17 -8.36
C CYS A 24 -5.58 2.92 -9.24
N ASN A 25 -5.05 2.93 -10.47
CA ASN A 25 -5.00 1.76 -11.35
C ASN A 25 -3.70 0.94 -11.19
N CYS A 26 -2.87 1.30 -10.21
CA CYS A 26 -1.68 0.56 -9.84
C CYS A 26 -1.86 0.00 -8.42
N CYS A 27 -1.16 -1.10 -8.12
CA CYS A 27 -1.03 -1.61 -6.76
C CYS A 27 0.46 -1.62 -6.39
N PRO A 28 0.85 -1.14 -5.19
CA PRO A 28 2.25 -1.11 -4.76
C PRO A 28 2.84 -2.51 -4.61
N ALA A 29 1.97 -3.52 -4.51
CA ALA A 29 2.34 -4.93 -4.44
C ALA A 29 2.14 -5.70 -5.76
N ALA A 30 1.63 -5.04 -6.83
CA ALA A 30 1.31 -5.67 -8.12
C ALA A 30 2.49 -6.44 -8.74
N TYR A 31 3.70 -5.86 -8.70
CA TYR A 31 4.90 -6.49 -9.25
C TYR A 31 5.17 -7.88 -8.63
N TYR A 32 4.72 -8.10 -7.40
CA TYR A 32 4.96 -9.36 -6.72
C TYR A 32 3.77 -10.33 -6.83
N TYR A 33 2.54 -9.81 -6.98
CA TYR A 33 1.32 -10.61 -7.17
C TYR A 33 1.10 -11.10 -8.59
N ALA A 34 1.67 -10.43 -9.60
CA ALA A 34 1.47 -10.76 -11.01
C ALA A 34 2.09 -12.10 -11.48
N GLY A 35 2.62 -12.93 -10.58
CA GLY A 35 3.33 -14.17 -10.91
C GLY A 35 2.86 -15.42 -10.15
N HIS A 36 1.59 -15.49 -9.73
CA HIS A 36 1.02 -16.60 -8.93
C HIS A 36 1.56 -16.72 -7.49
N ASN A 37 2.31 -15.74 -7.00
CA ASN A 37 2.80 -15.77 -5.62
C ASN A 37 1.69 -15.42 -4.63
N LEU A 38 1.54 -16.24 -3.60
CA LEU A 38 0.55 -16.03 -2.56
C LEU A 38 1.01 -14.91 -1.61
N PRO A 39 0.12 -14.00 -1.16
CA PRO A 39 0.46 -12.91 -0.25
C PRO A 39 1.32 -13.29 0.95
N TYR A 40 1.04 -14.44 1.57
CA TYR A 40 1.75 -14.93 2.76
C TYR A 40 3.16 -15.48 2.47
N ILE A 41 3.51 -15.74 1.20
CA ILE A 41 4.86 -16.20 0.81
C ILE A 41 5.82 -15.00 0.72
N MET A 42 5.29 -13.83 0.39
CA MET A 42 6.06 -12.62 0.15
C MET A 42 6.05 -11.67 1.33
N TRP A 43 4.91 -11.61 2.01
CA TRP A 43 4.72 -10.86 3.24
C TRP A 43 5.20 -11.73 4.41
N ASP A 44 5.76 -11.12 5.46
CA ASP A 44 6.12 -11.89 6.67
C ASP A 44 4.87 -12.66 7.14
N ILE A 45 4.96 -13.99 7.29
CA ILE A 45 3.77 -14.86 7.40
C ILE A 45 2.89 -14.53 8.62
N ASP A 46 3.49 -13.89 9.63
CA ASP A 46 2.85 -13.38 10.85
C ASP A 46 2.21 -11.98 10.67
N LYS A 47 2.25 -11.40 9.46
CA LYS A 47 1.80 -10.02 9.18
C LYS A 47 0.69 -9.95 8.13
N GLN A 48 -0.10 -8.90 8.26
CA GLN A 48 -1.33 -8.64 7.49
C GLN A 48 -1.09 -8.48 5.98
N ASN A 49 -2.05 -8.90 5.15
CA ASN A 49 -1.95 -8.75 3.70
C ASN A 49 -1.78 -7.25 3.30
N PRO A 50 -1.18 -6.95 2.13
CA PRO A 50 -0.95 -5.56 1.73
C PRO A 50 -2.22 -4.72 1.55
N CYS A 51 -3.38 -5.33 1.27
CA CYS A 51 -4.64 -4.60 1.24
C CYS A 51 -5.01 -4.08 2.65
N VAL A 52 -4.81 -4.90 3.68
CA VAL A 52 -4.98 -4.53 5.09
C VAL A 52 -3.93 -3.51 5.50
N VAL A 53 -2.69 -3.61 5.01
CA VAL A 53 -1.69 -2.55 5.26
C VAL A 53 -2.13 -1.24 4.61
N CYS A 54 -2.57 -1.23 3.36
CA CYS A 54 -3.11 -0.03 2.74
C CYS A 54 -4.29 0.54 3.54
N THR A 55 -5.28 -0.27 3.91
CA THR A 55 -6.47 0.23 4.62
C THR A 55 -6.14 0.70 6.03
N LYS A 56 -5.26 0.03 6.78
CA LYS A 56 -4.79 0.53 8.08
C LYS A 56 -3.93 1.77 7.95
N PHE A 57 -3.09 1.83 6.93
CA PHE A 57 -2.20 2.95 6.70
C PHE A 57 -3.00 4.23 6.46
N VAL A 58 -4.10 4.16 5.73
CA VAL A 58 -5.03 5.29 5.51
C VAL A 58 -6.25 5.29 6.43
N GLU A 59 -6.21 4.51 7.52
CA GLU A 59 -7.20 4.50 8.61
C GLU A 59 -8.65 4.15 8.21
N ILE A 60 -8.80 3.30 7.20
CA ILE A 60 -10.08 2.75 6.77
C ILE A 60 -10.33 1.42 7.51
N TYR A 61 -10.58 1.52 8.82
CA TYR A 61 -10.68 0.36 9.71
C TYR A 61 -11.97 -0.47 9.53
N GLU A 62 -13.02 0.11 8.95
CA GLU A 62 -14.35 -0.50 8.85
C GLU A 62 -14.58 -1.34 7.57
N THR A 63 -13.70 -1.23 6.58
CA THR A 63 -13.81 -2.04 5.35
C THR A 63 -12.80 -3.18 5.38
N ILE A 64 -13.26 -4.33 5.86
CA ILE A 64 -12.48 -5.55 6.03
C ILE A 64 -11.84 -5.96 4.69
N GLY A 65 -10.50 -5.85 4.61
CA GLY A 65 -9.59 -6.70 3.83
C GLY A 65 -9.74 -6.84 2.31
N ALA A 66 -10.77 -6.28 1.69
CA ALA A 66 -11.11 -6.54 0.28
C ALA A 66 -11.10 -5.30 -0.62
N TYR A 67 -11.23 -4.09 -0.06
CA TYR A 67 -11.43 -2.89 -0.88
C TYR A 67 -10.20 -1.98 -0.89
N CYS A 68 -9.77 -1.63 -2.11
CA CYS A 68 -8.73 -0.62 -2.32
C CYS A 68 -9.19 0.73 -1.73
N PRO A 69 -8.33 1.48 -1.02
CA PRO A 69 -8.65 2.83 -0.53
C PRO A 69 -9.24 3.75 -1.60
N CYS A 70 -8.77 3.63 -2.85
CA CYS A 70 -9.32 4.40 -3.98
C CYS A 70 -10.80 4.10 -4.27
N ASN A 71 -11.29 2.89 -3.98
CA ASN A 71 -12.69 2.51 -4.15
C ASN A 71 -13.55 2.98 -2.98
N VAL A 72 -13.02 2.94 -1.76
CA VAL A 72 -13.77 3.29 -0.54
C VAL A 72 -13.87 4.81 -0.37
N LEU A 73 -12.76 5.53 -0.55
CA LEU A 73 -12.69 6.98 -0.32
C LEU A 73 -12.93 7.81 -1.60
N GLY A 74 -12.83 7.18 -2.77
CA GLY A 74 -12.66 7.88 -4.05
C GLY A 74 -11.18 8.24 -4.29
N LYS A 75 -10.82 8.39 -5.58
CA LYS A 75 -9.41 8.54 -6.01
C LYS A 75 -8.70 9.71 -5.35
N GLU A 76 -9.27 10.91 -5.41
CA GLU A 76 -8.64 12.14 -4.89
C GLU A 76 -8.42 12.07 -3.39
N ARG A 77 -9.46 11.68 -2.64
CA ARG A 77 -9.39 11.57 -1.18
C ARG A 77 -8.43 10.47 -0.75
N ALA A 78 -8.41 9.33 -1.45
CA ALA A 78 -7.47 8.25 -1.18
C ALA A 78 -6.02 8.71 -1.39
N ILE A 79 -5.72 9.38 -2.51
CA ILE A 79 -4.38 9.90 -2.81
C ILE A 79 -3.96 10.93 -1.76
N LYS A 80 -4.82 11.92 -1.47
CA LYS A 80 -4.55 12.96 -0.47
C LYS A 80 -4.26 12.34 0.91
N ARG A 81 -5.14 11.46 1.39
CA ARG A 81 -4.99 10.82 2.70
C ARG A 81 -3.73 9.95 2.74
N THR A 82 -3.40 9.28 1.63
CA THR A 82 -2.17 8.50 1.57
C THR A 82 -0.93 9.39 1.72
N TRP A 83 -0.88 10.53 1.04
CA TRP A 83 0.24 11.48 1.20
C TRP A 83 0.35 12.02 2.62
N GLU A 84 -0.76 12.48 3.22
CA GLU A 84 -0.79 12.94 4.63
C GLU A 84 -0.18 11.90 5.58
N MET A 85 -0.55 10.62 5.41
CA MET A 85 -0.04 9.54 6.26
C MET A 85 1.45 9.21 6.00
N ILE A 86 1.93 9.37 4.77
CA ILE A 86 3.37 9.20 4.47
C ILE A 86 4.15 10.36 5.09
N GLU A 87 3.66 11.59 4.97
CA GLU A 87 4.29 12.78 5.57
C GLU A 87 4.36 12.67 7.09
N GLU A 88 3.31 12.13 7.72
CA GLU A 88 3.25 11.96 9.17
C GLU A 88 4.16 10.82 9.67
N LYS A 89 4.08 9.62 9.07
CA LYS A 89 4.75 8.41 9.59
C LYS A 89 6.12 8.15 8.99
N TYR A 90 6.38 8.65 7.78
CA TYR A 90 7.60 8.38 7.01
C TYR A 90 8.13 9.65 6.32
N PRO A 91 8.30 10.77 7.04
CA PRO A 91 8.76 12.03 6.44
C PRO A 91 10.13 11.89 5.77
N GLU A 92 10.98 10.96 6.22
CA GLU A 92 12.29 10.72 5.65
C GLU A 92 12.26 10.06 4.25
N LEU A 93 11.10 9.57 3.81
CA LEU A 93 10.91 8.93 2.50
C LEU A 93 10.44 9.89 1.38
N ILE A 94 10.11 11.15 1.69
CA ILE A 94 9.55 12.13 0.74
C ILE A 94 10.63 13.09 0.15
N LYS A 95 11.90 12.84 0.46
CA LYS A 95 13.03 13.69 0.01
C LYS A 95 13.28 13.67 -1.49
#